data_AF-A0A6B2LVT4-F1
#
_entry.id   AF-A0A6B2LVT4-F1
#
_cell.length_a   1.000
_cell.length_b   1.000
_cell.length_c   1.000
_cell.angle_alpha   90.00
_cell.angle_beta   90.00
_cell.angle_gamma   90.00
#
_symmetry.space_group_name_H-M   'P 1'
#
loop_
_entity.id
_entity.type
_entity.pdbx_description
1 polymer ?
#
loop_
_entity_poly.entity_id
_entity_poly.type
_entity_poly.pdbx_seq_one_letter_code
_entity_poly.pdbx_strand_id
1 'polypeptide(L)' 'MARNKITTTVDNIESLPGHFVQIALGWEHSMILSSDHKLYSCGGNEFGQLGLGFVDYQRLFTQINDLPGKVTQIA' A
#
# COMPACT_ATOMS: atom_id res chain seq x y z
N MET A 1 14.41 2.66 -30.26
CA MET A 1 13.53 2.37 -29.10
C MET A 1 13.91 3.33 -27.99
N ALA A 2 13.12 4.40 -27.80
CA ALA A 2 13.39 5.38 -26.76
C ALA A 2 12.90 4.83 -25.41
N ARG A 3 13.77 4.81 -24.40
CA ARG A 3 13.34 4.62 -23.01
C ARG A 3 12.48 5.85 -22.67
N ASN A 4 11.17 5.65 -22.49
CA ASN A 4 10.31 6.64 -21.88
C ASN A 4 10.85 6.88 -20.47
N LYS A 5 11.56 8.00 -20.30
CA LYS A 5 11.99 8.49 -19.00
C LYS A 5 10.72 8.94 -18.28
N ILE A 6 10.08 8.01 -17.56
CA ILE A 6 9.04 8.34 -16.60
C ILE A 6 9.72 9.23 -15.56
N THR A 7 9.60 10.53 -15.76
CA THR A 7 9.97 11.52 -14.77
C THR A 7 8.75 11.63 -13.88
N THR A 8 8.65 10.76 -12.88
CA THR A 8 7.68 10.97 -11.80
C THR A 8 8.15 12.21 -11.08
N THR A 9 7.52 13.35 -11.36
CA THR A 9 7.54 14.48 -10.45
C THR A 9 7.19 13.93 -9.08
N VAL A 10 7.94 14.31 -8.06
CA VAL A 10 7.57 14.03 -6.68
C VAL A 10 6.36 14.92 -6.40
N ASP A 11 5.20 14.53 -6.94
CA ASP A 11 3.92 15.14 -6.63
C ASP A 11 3.80 15.01 -5.12
N ASN A 12 3.67 16.15 -4.41
CA ASN A 12 3.59 16.28 -2.95
C ASN A 12 3.39 14.93 -2.24
N ILE A 13 4.50 14.30 -1.81
CA ILE A 13 4.40 13.11 -0.96
C ILE A 13 3.90 13.64 0.37
N GLU A 14 2.58 13.66 0.55
CA GLU A 14 2.02 13.82 1.88
C GLU A 14 2.58 12.67 2.71
N SER A 15 3.34 13.02 3.75
CA SER A 15 3.85 12.02 4.68
C SER A 15 2.65 11.29 5.25
N LEU A 16 2.61 9.97 5.11
CA LEU A 16 1.59 9.18 5.78
C LEU A 16 1.87 9.28 7.29
N PRO A 17 0.98 9.93 8.08
CA PRO A 17 1.24 10.13 9.49
C PRO A 17 1.10 8.81 10.24
N GLY A 18 2.09 8.47 11.06
CA GLY A 18 2.03 7.26 11.87
C GLY A 18 3.41 6.69 12.19
N HIS A 19 3.43 5.73 13.11
CA HIS A 19 4.60 4.94 13.42
C HIS A 19 4.41 3.53 12.83
N PHE A 20 5.19 3.20 11.80
CA PHE A 20 5.11 1.93 11.10
C PHE A 20 6.06 0.92 11.70
N VAL A 21 5.56 -0.29 11.94
CA VAL A 21 6.27 -1.35 12.68
C VAL A 21 6.63 -2.54 11.81
N GLN A 22 5.96 -2.74 10.69
CA GLN A 22 6.26 -3.82 9.73
C GLN A 22 5.99 -3.37 8.30
N ILE A 23 6.72 -3.98 7.37
CA ILE A 23 6.53 -3.87 5.92
C ILE A 23 6.59 -5.28 5.30
N ALA A 24 5.72 -5.55 4.34
CA ALA A 24 5.71 -6.75 3.52
C ALA A 24 5.64 -6.38 2.04
N LEU A 25 6.36 -7.13 1.20
CA LEU A 25 6.48 -6.88 -0.23
C LEU A 25 6.09 -8.13 -1.00
N GLY A 26 5.10 -8.01 -1.87
CA GLY A 26 4.77 -9.00 -2.88
C GLY A 26 5.46 -8.71 -4.21
N TRP A 27 5.03 -9.43 -5.25
CA TRP A 27 5.54 -9.23 -6.61
C TRP A 27 5.27 -7.80 -7.14
N GLU A 28 4.02 -7.36 -7.01
CA GLU A 28 3.56 -6.05 -7.50
C GLU A 28 2.84 -5.21 -6.44
N HIS A 29 2.72 -5.71 -5.20
CA HIS A 29 2.04 -5.01 -4.11
C HIS A 29 2.93 -4.86 -2.88
N SER A 30 2.59 -3.92 -2.01
CA SER A 30 3.29 -3.68 -0.75
C SER A 30 2.28 -3.37 0.34
N MET A 31 2.62 -3.76 1.58
CA MET A 31 1.78 -3.56 2.75
C MET A 31 2.61 -3.01 3.89
N ILE A 32 2.02 -2.11 4.69
CA ILE A 32 2.64 -1.57 5.90
C ILE A 32 1.65 -1.66 7.07
N LEU A 33 2.16 -2.03 8.23
CA LEU A 33 1.41 -2.10 9.47
C LEU A 33 1.90 -1.02 10.42
N SER A 34 0.98 -0.20 10.93
CA SER A 34 1.26 0.78 11.97
C SER A 34 1.17 0.19 13.38
N SER A 35 1.78 0.86 14.35
CA SER A 35 1.73 0.47 15.77
C SER A 35 0.34 0.55 16.39
N ASP A 36 -0.60 1.30 15.77
CA ASP A 36 -2.01 1.36 16.17
C ASP A 36 -2.89 0.32 15.44
N HIS A 37 -2.26 -0.71 14.85
CA HIS A 37 -2.91 -1.84 14.16
C HIS A 37 -3.69 -1.46 12.90
N LYS A 38 -3.35 -0.34 12.25
CA LYS A 38 -3.89 0.01 10.93
C LYS A 38 -3.01 -0.60 9.85
N LEU A 39 -3.68 -1.23 8.88
CA LEU A 39 -3.05 -1.86 7.74
C LEU A 39 -3.26 -1.00 6.51
N TYR A 40 -2.21 -0.80 5.74
CA TYR A 40 -2.25 -0.06 4.48
C TYR A 40 -1.63 -0.91 3.38
N SER A 41 -2.14 -0.75 2.16
CA SER A 41 -1.66 -1.47 0.98
C SER A 41 -1.54 -0.54 -0.23
N CYS A 42 -0.61 -0.84 -1.14
CA CYS A 42 -0.44 -0.15 -2.42
C CYS A 42 0.17 -1.08 -3.49
N GLY A 43 0.16 -0.64 -4.74
CA GLY A 43 0.72 -1.35 -5.90
C GLY A 43 -0.35 -1.96 -6.81
N GLY A 44 0.05 -3.02 -7.52
CA GLY A 44 -0.82 -3.85 -8.37
C GLY A 44 -1.94 -4.48 -7.57
N ASN A 45 -3.13 -4.52 -8.16
CA ASN A 45 -4.37 -4.92 -7.51
C ASN A 45 -5.30 -5.71 -8.45
N GLU A 46 -4.77 -6.21 -9.56
CA GLU A 46 -5.53 -6.88 -10.63
C GLU A 46 -6.33 -8.10 -10.12
N PHE A 47 -5.93 -8.68 -8.99
CA PHE A 47 -6.57 -9.82 -8.35
C PHE A 47 -7.27 -9.46 -7.01
N GLY A 48 -7.36 -8.17 -6.67
CA GLY A 48 -7.91 -7.71 -5.39
C GLY A 48 -6.97 -7.94 -4.18
N GLN A 49 -5.69 -8.18 -4.42
CA GLN A 49 -4.70 -8.49 -3.39
C GLN A 49 -4.49 -7.37 -2.36
N LEU A 50 -4.91 -6.14 -2.66
CA LEU A 50 -4.82 -5.02 -1.74
C LEU A 50 -5.90 -5.04 -0.65
N GLY A 51 -6.97 -5.83 -0.81
CA GLY A 51 -8.04 -5.94 0.18
C GLY A 51 -8.93 -4.69 0.32
N LEU A 52 -8.96 -3.82 -0.69
CA LEU A 52 -9.66 -2.52 -0.64
C LEU A 52 -11.11 -2.57 -1.19
N GLY A 53 -11.61 -3.75 -1.56
CA GLY A 53 -12.95 -3.93 -2.12
C GLY A 53 -13.07 -3.56 -3.61
N PHE A 54 -11.97 -3.24 -4.28
CA PHE A 54 -11.88 -2.98 -5.72
C PHE A 54 -10.54 -3.52 -6.27
N VAL A 55 -10.34 -3.46 -7.60
CA VAL A 55 -9.20 -4.08 -8.32
C VAL A 55 -8.28 -3.08 -9.07
N ASP A 56 -8.46 -1.78 -8.88
CA ASP A 56 -7.62 -0.75 -9.50
C ASP A 56 -6.25 -0.63 -8.81
N TYR A 57 -5.20 -0.36 -9.61
CA TYR A 57 -3.84 -0.08 -9.13
C TYR A 57 -3.83 1.09 -8.14
N GLN A 58 -3.17 0.93 -6.99
CA GLN A 58 -3.05 1.97 -5.98
C GLN A 58 -1.66 2.57 -5.93
N ARG A 59 -1.57 3.86 -6.24
CA ARG A 59 -0.29 4.59 -6.22
C ARG A 59 0.20 4.91 -4.81
N LEU A 60 -0.73 5.11 -3.88
CA LEU A 60 -0.44 5.52 -2.51
C LEU A 60 -0.94 4.45 -1.54
N PHE A 61 -0.27 4.34 -0.39
CA PHE A 61 -0.73 3.51 0.71
C PHE A 61 -2.13 3.94 1.13
N THR A 62 -3.10 3.05 0.92
CA THR A 62 -4.50 3.26 1.28
C THR A 62 -4.85 2.36 2.44
N GLN A 63 -5.55 2.90 3.44
CA GLN A 63 -5.91 2.14 4.64
C GLN A 63 -6.98 1.10 4.31
N ILE A 64 -6.78 -0.13 4.76
CA ILE A 64 -7.79 -1.18 4.75
C ILE A 64 -8.67 -1.01 6.00
N ASN A 65 -9.92 -0.58 5.81
CA ASN A 65 -10.82 -0.24 6.92
C ASN A 65 -11.65 -1.42 7.42
N ASP A 66 -12.04 -2.34 6.54
CA ASP A 66 -12.92 -3.47 6.86
C ASP A 66 -12.15 -4.74 7.22
N LEU A 67 -11.44 -4.69 8.35
CA LEU A 67 -10.75 -5.84 8.91
C LEU A 67 -11.55 -6.46 10.07
N PRO A 68 -11.68 -7.79 10.15
CA PRO A 68 -12.47 -8.47 11.19
C PRO A 68 -11.84 -8.41 12.59
N GLY A 69 -10.63 -7.83 12.72
CA GLY A 69 -9.92 -7.72 13.97
C GLY A 69 -8.61 -6.96 13.83
N LYS A 70 -7.85 -6.91 14.93
CA LYS A 70 -6.55 -6.24 14.97
C LYS A 70 -5.50 -7.05 14.19
N VAL A 71 -4.78 -6.37 13.30
CA VAL A 71 -3.63 -6.95 12.59
C VAL A 71 -2.37 -6.73 13.43
N THR A 72 -1.61 -7.80 13.63
CA THR A 72 -0.35 -7.78 14.40
C THR A 72 0.85 -8.23 13.59
N GLN A 73 0.61 -8.91 12.47
CA GLN A 73 1.64 -9.41 11.57
C GLN A 73 1.20 -9.29 10.11
N ILE A 74 2.15 -8.98 9.24
CA ILE A 74 2.03 -9.03 7.79
C ILE A 74 3.18 -9.85 7.21
N ALA A 75 2.95 -10.48 6.05
CA ALA A 75 3.88 -11.37 5.37
C ALA A 75 3.92 -11.08 3.87
#